data_AF-A0A964XVZ1-F1
#
_entry.id   AF-A0A964XVZ1-F1
#
_cell.length_a   1.000
_cell.length_b   1.000
_cell.length_c   1.000
_cell.angle_alpha   90.00
_cell.angle_beta   90.00
_cell.angle_gamma   90.00
#
_symmetry.space_group_name_H-M   'P 1'
#
loop_
_entity.id
_entity.type
_entity.pdbx_description
1 polymer ?
#
loop_
_entity_poly.entity_id
_entity_poly.type
_entity_poly.pdbx_seq_one_letter_code
_entity_poly.pdbx_strand_id
1 'polypeptide(L)'
;MVCIMSAPPVMQLTRMGKFSMDAQAGGLMGLLKRLRPSQKESDGKQAPKATAGAKQMAMLRRLPKFLRFIPGTAQDVRVFFLVMQYWLAGSQENMSSMVQLLVQRYAAGPREPLRALARPGDVLEYPEVGVYHPRMKGRIADDARLLPGAKDESKPKVGLLLLRSYLLAGNAGHYDAVITALEERGLQVIPAFASGLDARPAIEQFFQSQGRGRIDALVSLTGFSLVGGPAYNDASAAETVLTQLDVPYLAAHPVEFQSLDQWGASSRGLLPVENTIMVAIPELDGSTGPMVFGGRAGAEGTTCTGCERACTFSADQQAQDMFTCAERTDMLAS
;
A
#
# COMPACT_ATOMS: atom_id res chain seq x y z
N MET A 1 -25.94 4.66 7.95
CA MET A 1 -25.19 4.05 6.83
C MET A 1 -24.26 5.10 6.27
N VAL A 2 -23.00 4.77 6.01
CA VAL A 2 -22.03 5.71 5.45
C VAL A 2 -21.49 5.14 4.16
N CYS A 3 -21.76 5.80 3.03
CA CYS A 3 -21.26 5.39 1.72
C CYS A 3 -20.18 6.37 1.29
N ILE A 4 -19.01 5.85 0.92
CA ILE A 4 -17.82 6.63 0.56
C ILE A 4 -17.37 6.16 -0.82
N MET A 5 -17.00 7.11 -1.69
CA MET A 5 -16.45 6.81 -3.03
C MET A 5 -17.25 5.81 -3.86
N SER A 6 -18.57 5.79 -3.69
CA SER A 6 -19.48 4.90 -4.40
C SER A 6 -20.16 5.61 -5.58
N ALA A 7 -20.85 4.86 -6.44
CA ALA A 7 -21.69 5.44 -7.49
C ALA A 7 -22.78 6.36 -6.89
N PRO A 8 -23.25 7.41 -7.61
CA PRO A 8 -24.18 8.39 -7.05
C PRO A 8 -25.43 7.83 -6.37
N PRO A 9 -26.11 6.78 -6.90
CA PRO A 9 -27.28 6.19 -6.21
C PRO A 9 -26.93 5.57 -4.85
N VAL A 10 -25.73 5.01 -4.72
CA VAL A 10 -25.25 4.44 -3.45
C VAL A 10 -24.86 5.55 -2.48
N MET A 11 -24.20 6.60 -2.97
CA MET A 11 -23.85 7.77 -2.15
C MET A 11 -25.09 8.41 -1.49
N GLN A 12 -26.23 8.41 -2.19
CA GLN A 12 -27.52 8.90 -1.68
C GLN A 12 -28.09 8.11 -0.49
N LEU A 13 -27.57 6.91 -0.21
CA LEU A 13 -27.96 6.10 0.95
C LEU A 13 -27.26 6.54 2.25
N THR A 14 -26.31 7.48 2.18
CA THR A 14 -25.60 7.99 3.36
C THR A 14 -26.56 8.72 4.31
N ARG A 15 -26.56 8.29 5.58
CA ARG A 15 -27.32 8.84 6.71
C ARG A 15 -26.44 8.85 7.95
N MET A 16 -26.15 10.04 8.48
CA MET A 16 -25.28 10.28 9.64
C MET A 16 -25.88 11.38 10.52
N GLY A 17 -26.52 11.02 11.63
CA GLY A 17 -27.18 12.01 12.49
C GLY A 17 -28.22 12.82 11.70
N LYS A 18 -28.04 14.14 11.64
CA LYS A 18 -28.88 15.07 10.85
C LYS A 18 -28.44 15.19 9.39
N PHE A 19 -27.29 14.63 9.02
CA PHE A 19 -26.77 14.66 7.66
C PHE A 19 -27.32 13.53 6.80
N SER A 20 -27.84 13.90 5.63
CA SER A 20 -28.33 13.01 4.57
C SER A 20 -27.80 13.49 3.22
N MET A 21 -27.45 12.54 2.32
CA MET A 21 -27.06 12.82 0.93
C MET A 21 -28.20 12.57 -0.07
N ASP A 22 -29.45 12.59 0.38
CA ASP A 22 -30.60 12.50 -0.54
C ASP A 22 -30.58 13.61 -1.62
N ALA A 23 -31.25 13.35 -2.74
CA ALA A 23 -31.29 14.25 -3.88
C ALA A 23 -31.94 15.63 -3.58
N GLN A 24 -32.62 15.78 -2.43
CA GLN A 24 -33.26 17.03 -2.01
C GLN A 24 -32.33 17.90 -1.13
N ALA A 25 -31.26 17.34 -0.55
CA ALA A 25 -30.23 18.06 0.20
C ALA A 25 -29.22 18.79 -0.73
N GLY A 26 -29.71 19.75 -1.52
CA GLY A 26 -28.93 20.49 -2.53
C GLY A 26 -27.73 21.30 -2.00
N GLY A 27 -27.61 21.50 -0.70
CA GLY A 27 -26.59 22.38 -0.09
C GLY A 27 -25.15 21.86 -0.20
N LEU A 28 -24.92 20.56 0.03
CA LEU A 28 -23.55 20.01 0.11
C LEU A 28 -23.01 19.52 -1.24
N MET A 29 -23.86 18.97 -2.10
CA MET A 29 -23.49 18.70 -3.50
C MET A 29 -23.13 19.98 -4.25
N GLY A 30 -23.80 21.10 -3.95
CA GLY A 30 -23.42 22.42 -4.47
C GLY A 30 -22.04 22.89 -3.98
N LEU A 31 -21.71 22.63 -2.71
CA LEU A 31 -20.40 22.93 -2.14
C LEU A 31 -19.28 22.07 -2.77
N LEU A 32 -19.51 20.76 -2.91
CA LEU A 32 -18.58 19.82 -3.57
C LEU A 32 -18.42 20.12 -5.06
N LYS A 33 -19.49 20.52 -5.76
CA LYS A 33 -19.43 20.98 -7.16
C LYS A 33 -18.65 22.29 -7.32
N ARG A 34 -18.78 23.23 -6.37
CA ARG A 34 -18.00 24.49 -6.35
C ARG A 34 -16.54 24.29 -5.95
N LEU A 35 -16.26 23.25 -5.17
CA LEU A 35 -14.92 22.83 -4.83
C LEU A 35 -14.24 22.13 -6.03
N ARG A 36 -14.97 21.39 -6.86
CA ARG A 36 -14.43 20.79 -8.09
C ARG A 36 -13.78 21.88 -8.97
N PRO A 37 -12.49 21.78 -9.34
CA PRO A 37 -11.88 22.75 -10.24
C PRO A 37 -12.62 22.71 -11.57
N SER A 38 -13.08 23.85 -12.06
CA SER A 38 -13.41 24.00 -13.48
C SER A 38 -12.13 23.73 -14.28
N GLN A 39 -12.23 22.88 -15.30
CA GLN A 39 -11.18 22.75 -16.30
C GLN A 39 -11.00 24.12 -16.97
N LYS A 40 -10.01 24.89 -16.51
CA LYS A 40 -9.42 25.93 -17.33
C LYS A 40 -8.34 25.26 -18.15
N GLU A 41 -8.59 25.11 -19.45
CA GLU A 41 -7.54 25.01 -20.45
C GLU A 41 -6.64 26.24 -20.27
N SER A 42 -5.42 26.01 -19.81
CA SER A 42 -4.37 27.03 -19.82
C SER A 42 -3.30 26.56 -20.78
N ASP A 43 -3.12 27.37 -21.82
CA ASP A 43 -2.13 27.23 -22.88
C ASP A 43 -0.73 26.87 -22.37
N GLY A 44 -0.11 25.93 -23.10
CA GLY A 44 1.33 25.88 -23.36
C GLY A 44 2.27 25.99 -22.17
N LYS A 45 2.49 24.88 -21.45
CA LYS A 45 3.82 24.44 -20.96
C LYS A 45 3.69 23.05 -20.32
N GLN A 46 4.54 22.11 -20.77
CA GLN A 46 4.58 20.72 -20.29
C GLN A 46 5.02 20.67 -18.82
N ALA A 47 4.04 20.47 -17.94
CA ALA A 47 4.24 19.90 -16.61
C ALA A 47 3.61 18.49 -16.62
N PRO A 48 4.13 17.52 -15.84
CA PRO A 48 3.63 16.15 -15.85
C PRO A 48 2.13 16.13 -15.54
N LYS A 49 1.35 15.52 -16.45
CA LYS A 49 -0.12 15.49 -16.40
C LYS A 49 -0.58 14.64 -15.22
N ALA A 50 -0.66 15.22 -14.02
CA ALA A 50 -1.40 14.61 -12.92
C ALA A 50 -2.84 14.32 -13.39
N THR A 51 -3.25 13.06 -13.31
CA THR A 51 -4.58 12.61 -13.71
C THR A 51 -5.67 13.37 -12.95
N ALA A 52 -6.87 13.51 -13.54
CA ALA A 52 -7.99 14.19 -12.89
C ALA A 52 -8.31 13.59 -11.49
N GLY A 53 -8.08 12.29 -11.31
CA GLY A 53 -8.18 11.59 -10.04
C GLY A 53 -7.13 12.04 -9.00
N ALA A 54 -5.86 12.16 -9.40
CA ALA A 54 -4.79 12.66 -8.52
C ALA A 54 -5.07 14.10 -8.03
N LYS A 55 -5.60 14.97 -8.91
CA LYS A 55 -6.00 16.34 -8.55
C LYS A 55 -7.23 16.37 -7.63
N GLN A 56 -8.22 15.49 -7.84
CA GLN A 56 -9.35 15.34 -6.91
C GLN A 56 -8.90 14.81 -5.53
N MET A 57 -7.98 13.86 -5.48
CA MET A 57 -7.46 13.32 -4.22
C MET A 57 -6.62 14.35 -3.45
N ALA A 58 -5.75 15.08 -4.14
CA ALA A 58 -5.01 16.20 -3.55
C ALA A 58 -5.95 17.29 -3.00
N MET A 59 -7.10 17.49 -3.65
CA MET A 59 -8.12 18.40 -3.17
C MET A 59 -8.85 17.88 -1.92
N LEU A 60 -9.24 16.60 -1.90
CA LEU A 60 -9.89 15.97 -0.74
C LEU A 60 -8.99 15.97 0.49
N ARG A 61 -7.67 15.82 0.32
CA ARG A 61 -6.67 15.98 1.38
C ARG A 61 -6.49 17.42 1.87
N ARG A 62 -6.92 18.42 1.08
CA ARG A 62 -6.83 19.86 1.44
C ARG A 62 -8.10 20.43 2.08
N LEU A 63 -9.24 19.76 1.96
CA LEU A 63 -10.46 20.09 2.69
C LEU A 63 -10.30 20.27 4.23
N PRO A 64 -9.40 19.57 4.95
CA PRO A 64 -9.28 19.63 6.41
C PRO A 64 -8.91 21.02 6.95
N LYS A 65 -8.13 21.80 6.19
CA LYS A 65 -7.73 23.16 6.58
C LYS A 65 -8.94 24.10 6.74
N PHE A 66 -10.07 23.76 6.11
CA PHE A 66 -11.32 24.51 6.15
C PHE A 66 -12.35 23.92 7.13
N LEU A 67 -12.18 22.67 7.58
CA LEU A 67 -13.13 21.98 8.49
C LEU A 67 -13.14 22.52 9.93
N ARG A 68 -12.13 23.28 10.35
CA ARG A 68 -12.09 23.94 11.68
C ARG A 68 -13.03 25.15 11.80
N PHE A 69 -13.53 25.66 10.68
CA PHE A 69 -14.39 26.84 10.62
C PHE A 69 -15.87 26.50 10.39
N ILE A 70 -16.24 25.22 10.43
CA ILE A 70 -17.62 24.78 10.23
C ILE A 70 -18.40 25.03 11.53
N PRO A 71 -19.48 25.85 11.51
CA PRO A 71 -20.28 26.14 12.70
C PRO A 71 -20.96 24.88 13.26
N GLY A 72 -21.31 24.92 14.56
CA GLY A 72 -21.77 23.75 15.33
C GLY A 72 -22.98 23.00 14.75
N THR A 73 -23.76 23.63 13.86
CA THR A 73 -24.90 23.01 13.17
C THR A 73 -24.50 22.05 12.03
N ALA A 74 -23.26 22.08 11.54
CA ALA A 74 -22.77 21.26 10.43
C ALA A 74 -21.70 20.22 10.86
N GLN A 75 -21.73 19.78 12.12
CA GLN A 75 -20.78 18.80 12.65
C GLN A 75 -20.87 17.43 11.95
N ASP A 76 -22.07 16.96 11.58
CA ASP A 76 -22.22 15.67 10.89
C ASP A 76 -21.58 15.66 9.49
N VAL A 77 -21.61 16.82 8.80
CA VAL A 77 -20.90 17.03 7.53
C VAL A 77 -19.39 16.95 7.74
N ARG A 78 -18.87 17.60 8.79
CA ARG A 78 -17.45 17.51 9.16
C ARG A 78 -17.05 16.05 9.45
N VAL A 79 -17.88 15.30 10.19
CA VAL A 79 -17.62 13.89 10.49
C VAL A 79 -17.61 13.05 9.21
N PHE A 80 -18.52 13.31 8.26
CA PHE A 80 -18.48 12.66 6.94
C PHE A 80 -17.15 12.89 6.21
N PHE A 81 -16.63 14.12 6.20
CA PHE A 81 -15.33 14.42 5.60
C PHE A 81 -14.15 13.78 6.34
N LEU A 82 -14.21 13.64 7.67
CA LEU A 82 -13.21 12.92 8.43
C LEU A 82 -13.22 11.42 8.11
N VAL A 83 -14.41 10.82 8.03
CA VAL A 83 -14.60 9.42 7.63
C VAL A 83 -14.03 9.16 6.24
N MET A 84 -14.27 10.05 5.28
CA MET A 84 -13.67 9.96 3.95
C MET A 84 -12.14 10.11 3.97
N GLN A 85 -11.57 10.95 4.84
CA GLN A 85 -10.12 11.06 4.99
C GLN A 85 -9.50 9.80 5.57
N TYR A 86 -10.08 9.23 6.62
CA TYR A 86 -9.62 7.95 7.15
C TYR A 86 -9.66 6.85 6.09
N TRP A 87 -10.77 6.78 5.34
CA TRP A 87 -10.93 5.82 4.26
C TRP A 87 -9.87 5.98 3.17
N LEU A 88 -9.58 7.21 2.76
CA LEU A 88 -8.57 7.51 1.73
C LEU A 88 -7.14 7.28 2.22
N ALA A 89 -6.88 7.50 3.50
CA ALA A 89 -5.58 7.22 4.10
C ALA A 89 -5.34 5.71 4.22
N GLY A 90 -6.39 4.94 4.52
CA GLY A 90 -6.45 3.48 4.31
C GLY A 90 -5.59 2.61 5.24
N SER A 91 -4.88 3.20 6.22
CA SER A 91 -4.08 2.42 7.17
C SER A 91 -4.95 1.73 8.24
N GLN A 92 -4.42 0.69 8.87
CA GLN A 92 -5.08 -0.03 9.96
C GLN A 92 -5.52 0.92 11.09
N GLU A 93 -4.68 1.87 11.50
CA GLU A 93 -4.97 2.86 12.54
C GLU A 93 -6.04 3.85 12.10
N ASN A 94 -5.99 4.27 10.83
CA ASN A 94 -7.01 5.15 10.25
C ASN A 94 -8.37 4.44 10.20
N MET A 95 -8.40 3.17 9.78
CA MET A 95 -9.62 2.36 9.76
C MET A 95 -10.19 2.14 11.15
N SER A 96 -9.35 1.83 12.15
CA SER A 96 -9.75 1.73 13.55
C SER A 96 -10.31 3.07 14.07
N SER A 97 -9.61 4.17 13.83
CA SER A 97 -10.03 5.51 14.25
C SER A 97 -11.32 5.95 13.57
N MET A 98 -11.53 5.58 12.31
CA MET A 98 -12.78 5.82 11.57
C MET A 98 -13.97 5.13 12.26
N VAL A 99 -13.83 3.84 12.58
CA VAL A 99 -14.88 3.08 13.26
C VAL A 99 -15.13 3.65 14.65
N GLN A 100 -14.07 3.95 15.41
CA GLN A 100 -14.19 4.58 16.72
C GLN A 100 -14.88 5.95 16.66
N LEU A 101 -14.59 6.77 15.65
CA LEU A 101 -15.24 8.06 15.44
C LEU A 101 -16.75 7.88 15.20
N LEU A 102 -17.11 6.91 14.36
CA LEU A 102 -18.52 6.59 14.09
C LEU A 102 -19.24 6.06 15.34
N VAL A 103 -18.60 5.18 16.12
CA VAL A 103 -19.13 4.68 17.39
C VAL A 103 -19.32 5.84 18.38
N GLN A 104 -18.28 6.65 18.59
CA GLN A 104 -18.30 7.79 19.52
C GLN A 104 -19.45 8.76 19.22
N ARG A 105 -19.74 8.99 17.93
CA ARG A 105 -20.76 9.98 17.50
C ARG A 105 -22.16 9.41 17.38
N TYR A 106 -22.30 8.16 16.93
CA TYR A 106 -23.58 7.66 16.44
C TYR A 106 -24.06 6.35 17.08
N ALA A 107 -23.26 5.68 17.93
CA ALA A 107 -23.76 4.50 18.65
C ALA A 107 -24.98 4.87 19.49
N ALA A 108 -26.08 4.12 19.44
CA ALA A 108 -27.34 4.48 20.10
C ALA A 108 -28.03 3.25 20.67
N GLY A 109 -29.05 3.48 21.51
CA GLY A 109 -29.81 2.42 22.17
C GLY A 109 -28.88 1.57 23.06
N PRO A 110 -28.95 0.22 23.01
CA PRO A 110 -28.10 -0.64 23.82
C PRO A 110 -26.58 -0.43 23.63
N ARG A 111 -26.17 0.18 22.51
CA ARG A 111 -24.76 0.46 22.18
C ARG A 111 -24.30 1.86 22.59
N GLU A 112 -25.19 2.72 23.09
CA GLU A 112 -24.84 4.08 23.51
C GLU A 112 -23.69 4.15 24.53
N PRO A 113 -23.58 3.23 25.52
CA PRO A 113 -22.45 3.23 26.45
C PRO A 113 -21.08 3.11 25.76
N LEU A 114 -21.01 2.53 24.56
CA LEU A 114 -19.76 2.39 23.80
C LEU A 114 -19.18 3.74 23.37
N ARG A 115 -19.99 4.81 23.33
CA ARG A 115 -19.49 6.17 23.02
C ARG A 115 -18.41 6.61 24.00
N ALA A 116 -18.59 6.28 25.29
CA ALA A 116 -17.66 6.65 26.34
C ALA A 116 -16.34 5.88 26.29
N LEU A 117 -16.30 4.74 25.58
CA LEU A 117 -15.11 3.91 25.39
C LEU A 117 -14.31 4.30 24.15
N ALA A 118 -14.97 4.83 23.11
CA ALA A 118 -14.31 5.18 21.85
C ALA A 118 -13.34 6.37 22.01
N ARG A 119 -12.12 6.21 21.47
CA ARG A 119 -11.03 7.19 21.49
C ARG A 119 -10.45 7.31 20.07
N PRO A 120 -11.19 7.88 19.11
CA PRO A 120 -10.66 8.06 17.76
C PRO A 120 -9.38 8.92 17.81
N GLY A 121 -8.34 8.47 17.10
CA GLY A 121 -7.14 9.27 16.88
C GLY A 121 -7.39 10.44 15.92
N ASP A 122 -6.32 11.10 15.50
CA ASP A 122 -6.33 11.98 14.34
C ASP A 122 -6.09 11.17 13.05
N VAL A 123 -6.44 11.75 11.89
CA VAL A 123 -6.11 11.15 10.59
C VAL A 123 -4.60 11.12 10.45
N LEU A 124 -4.05 9.93 10.24
CA LEU A 124 -2.63 9.73 9.97
C LEU A 124 -2.39 9.81 8.47
N GLU A 125 -1.46 10.67 8.07
CA GLU A 125 -0.99 10.78 6.70
C GLU A 125 0.32 10.02 6.52
N TYR A 126 0.44 9.30 5.40
CA TYR A 126 1.62 8.53 5.04
C TYR A 126 2.14 9.01 3.69
N PRO A 127 3.47 9.04 3.49
CA PRO A 127 4.03 9.51 2.22
C PRO A 127 3.54 8.64 1.05
N GLU A 128 3.46 9.24 -0.14
CA GLU A 128 3.15 8.52 -1.38
C GLU A 128 4.36 7.71 -1.87
N VAL A 129 5.55 8.24 -1.64
CA VAL A 129 6.83 7.62 -1.98
C VAL A 129 7.68 7.66 -0.73
N GLY A 130 8.16 6.51 -0.30
CA GLY A 130 8.82 6.40 0.99
C GLY A 130 9.63 5.13 1.15
N VAL A 131 10.19 5.00 2.34
CA VAL A 131 10.91 3.82 2.81
C VAL A 131 10.17 3.19 3.98
N TYR A 132 10.39 1.89 4.15
CA TYR A 132 9.83 1.08 5.22
C TYR A 132 10.93 0.32 5.96
N HIS A 133 10.78 0.19 7.27
CA HIS A 133 11.61 -0.73 8.04
C HIS A 133 10.92 -1.14 9.36
N PRO A 134 10.85 -2.45 9.71
CA PRO A 134 10.15 -2.91 10.92
C PRO A 134 10.73 -2.34 12.23
N ARG A 135 12.05 -2.14 12.27
CA ARG A 135 12.78 -1.54 13.39
C ARG A 135 12.75 0.00 13.47
N MET A 136 12.20 0.69 12.47
CA MET A 136 12.12 2.16 12.48
C MET A 136 10.91 2.64 13.28
N LYS A 137 11.05 3.76 14.02
CA LYS A 137 9.92 4.39 14.71
C LYS A 137 8.86 4.81 13.68
N GLY A 138 7.63 4.33 13.85
CA GLY A 138 6.54 4.57 12.90
C GLY A 138 6.62 3.75 11.61
N ARG A 139 7.68 2.95 11.43
CA ARG A 139 7.96 2.01 10.34
C ARG A 139 8.01 2.56 8.92
N ILE A 140 7.41 3.71 8.64
CA ILE A 140 7.36 4.37 7.33
C ILE A 140 7.95 5.79 7.44
N ALA A 141 8.76 6.18 6.47
CA ALA A 141 9.30 7.54 6.35
C ALA A 141 9.45 7.94 4.88
N ASP A 142 9.65 9.24 4.61
CA ASP A 142 9.98 9.78 3.28
C ASP A 142 11.49 9.97 3.07
N ASP A 143 12.31 9.58 4.04
CA ASP A 143 13.76 9.79 4.06
C ASP A 143 14.53 8.50 4.37
N ALA A 144 15.27 8.00 3.38
CA ALA A 144 16.11 6.81 3.51
C ALA A 144 17.21 6.93 4.58
N ARG A 145 17.60 8.15 5.00
CA ARG A 145 18.58 8.36 6.07
C ARG A 145 18.11 7.87 7.44
N LEU A 146 16.81 7.62 7.59
CA LEU A 146 16.20 7.08 8.81
C LEU A 146 16.24 5.55 8.86
N LEU A 147 16.65 4.88 7.78
CA LEU A 147 16.82 3.43 7.75
C LEU A 147 17.97 2.99 8.68
N PRO A 148 17.84 1.85 9.37
CA PRO A 148 18.96 1.22 10.05
C PRO A 148 20.15 1.04 9.11
N GLY A 149 21.35 1.35 9.60
CA GLY A 149 22.57 1.21 8.79
C GLY A 149 22.73 2.24 7.67
N ALA A 150 21.85 3.24 7.51
CA ALA A 150 21.90 4.21 6.41
C ALA A 150 23.22 4.99 6.29
N LYS A 151 24.00 5.08 7.37
CA LYS A 151 25.29 5.78 7.43
C LYS A 151 26.49 4.91 7.05
N ASP A 152 26.30 3.60 6.94
CA ASP A 152 27.38 2.66 6.65
C ASP A 152 27.51 2.46 5.14
N GLU A 153 28.35 3.28 4.50
CA GLU A 153 28.57 3.19 3.05
C GLU A 153 29.48 2.03 2.63
N SER A 154 30.01 1.25 3.57
CA SER A 154 30.93 0.14 3.28
C SER A 154 30.23 -1.13 2.81
N LYS A 155 28.92 -1.23 3.04
CA LYS A 155 28.13 -2.43 2.75
C LYS A 155 27.50 -2.37 1.35
N PRO A 156 27.43 -3.52 0.64
CA PRO A 156 26.61 -3.63 -0.56
C PRO A 156 25.15 -3.31 -0.27
N LYS A 157 24.48 -2.62 -1.19
CA LYS A 157 23.12 -2.10 -1.04
C LYS A 157 22.14 -2.86 -1.92
N VAL A 158 21.05 -3.32 -1.34
CA VAL A 158 19.94 -3.93 -2.07
C VAL A 158 18.72 -3.02 -1.98
N GLY A 159 18.21 -2.59 -3.14
CA GLY A 159 16.93 -1.90 -3.22
C GLY A 159 15.79 -2.91 -3.22
N LEU A 160 14.85 -2.80 -2.29
CA LEU A 160 13.62 -3.60 -2.29
C LEU A 160 12.43 -2.74 -2.69
N LEU A 161 11.60 -3.23 -3.63
CA LEU A 161 10.32 -2.60 -3.95
C LEU A 161 9.18 -3.33 -3.24
N LEU A 162 8.43 -2.57 -2.44
CA LEU A 162 7.29 -3.05 -1.65
C LEU A 162 5.99 -2.41 -2.12
N LEU A 163 4.87 -3.08 -1.87
CA LEU A 163 3.55 -2.51 -2.08
C LEU A 163 3.09 -1.73 -0.84
N ARG A 164 2.84 -0.43 -1.04
CA ARG A 164 2.35 0.48 0.02
C ARG A 164 1.07 0.00 0.70
N SER A 165 0.18 -0.69 -0.03
CA SER A 165 -1.08 -1.23 0.51
C SER A 165 -0.85 -2.21 1.67
N TYR A 166 0.10 -3.13 1.54
CA TYR A 166 0.44 -4.08 2.60
C TYR A 166 1.03 -3.40 3.83
N LEU A 167 1.88 -2.40 3.61
CA LEU A 167 2.49 -1.63 4.69
C LEU A 167 1.43 -0.87 5.51
N LEU A 168 0.49 -0.21 4.83
CA LEU A 168 -0.60 0.51 5.49
C LEU A 168 -1.59 -0.42 6.18
N ALA A 169 -1.82 -1.61 5.62
CA ALA A 169 -2.69 -2.62 6.23
C ALA A 169 -2.07 -3.27 7.48
N GLY A 170 -0.81 -2.96 7.80
CA GLY A 170 -0.08 -3.65 8.88
C GLY A 170 0.28 -5.10 8.53
N ASN A 171 0.13 -5.49 7.26
CA ASN A 171 0.24 -6.86 6.79
C ASN A 171 1.56 -7.08 6.02
N ALA A 172 2.68 -6.84 6.72
CA ALA A 172 4.01 -6.78 6.13
C ALA A 172 4.96 -7.91 6.60
N GLY A 173 4.46 -8.94 7.29
CA GLY A 173 5.30 -9.97 7.91
C GLY A 173 6.24 -10.69 6.94
N HIS A 174 5.75 -11.03 5.75
CA HIS A 174 6.57 -11.56 4.66
C HIS A 174 7.70 -10.61 4.20
N TYR A 175 7.49 -9.29 4.17
CA TYR A 175 8.53 -8.31 3.85
C TYR A 175 9.54 -8.16 4.98
N ASP A 176 9.08 -8.15 6.23
CA ASP A 176 9.94 -8.05 7.42
C ASP A 176 10.97 -9.19 7.44
N ALA A 177 10.55 -10.40 7.06
CA ALA A 177 11.43 -11.55 6.95
C ALA A 177 12.51 -11.38 5.87
N VAL A 178 12.15 -10.90 4.67
CA VAL A 178 13.13 -10.67 3.59
C VAL A 178 14.12 -9.56 3.96
N ILE A 179 13.63 -8.46 4.55
CA ILE A 179 14.49 -7.38 5.04
C ILE A 179 15.49 -7.94 6.06
N THR A 180 15.00 -8.69 7.06
CA THR A 180 15.84 -9.27 8.11
C THR A 180 16.87 -10.24 7.52
N ALA A 181 16.46 -11.15 6.64
CA ALA A 181 17.37 -12.13 6.04
C ALA A 181 18.50 -11.48 5.22
N LEU A 182 18.19 -10.43 4.45
CA LEU A 182 19.21 -9.68 3.72
C LEU A 182 20.16 -8.92 4.66
N GLU A 183 19.62 -8.29 5.72
CA GLU A 183 20.44 -7.60 6.73
C GLU A 183 21.38 -8.57 7.48
N GLU A 184 20.92 -9.79 7.77
CA GLU A 184 21.72 -10.85 8.41
C GLU A 184 22.85 -11.37 7.51
N ARG A 185 22.71 -11.25 6.18
CA ARG A 185 23.80 -11.48 5.21
C ARG A 185 24.80 -10.31 5.14
N GLY A 186 24.61 -9.28 5.95
CA GLY A 186 25.48 -8.11 6.00
C GLY A 186 25.18 -7.05 4.94
N LEU A 187 24.06 -7.17 4.23
CA LEU A 187 23.65 -6.21 3.20
C LEU A 187 22.96 -5.00 3.83
N GLN A 188 23.14 -3.84 3.20
CA GLN A 188 22.33 -2.66 3.52
C GLN A 188 21.06 -2.68 2.67
N VAL A 189 19.91 -2.81 3.32
CA VAL A 189 18.63 -2.91 2.61
C VAL A 189 17.97 -1.53 2.55
N ILE A 190 17.44 -1.16 1.37
CA ILE A 190 16.63 0.04 1.16
C ILE A 190 15.22 -0.40 0.74
N PRO A 191 14.30 -0.67 1.67
CA PRO A 191 12.94 -1.07 1.34
C PRO A 191 12.11 0.17 1.02
N ALA A 192 11.84 0.36 -0.27
CA ALA A 192 11.14 1.51 -0.80
C ALA A 192 9.77 1.13 -1.37
N PHE A 193 8.87 2.10 -1.40
CA PHE A 193 7.56 1.96 -2.02
C PHE A 193 7.17 3.24 -2.73
N ALA A 194 6.27 3.09 -3.70
CA ALA A 194 5.53 4.18 -4.32
C ALA A 194 4.03 3.88 -4.24
N SER A 195 3.23 4.92 -4.46
CA SER A 195 1.77 4.80 -4.51
C SER A 195 1.32 4.30 -5.87
N GLY A 196 0.42 3.33 -5.90
CA GLY A 196 -0.03 2.69 -7.13
C GLY A 196 0.90 1.56 -7.58
N LEU A 197 0.97 1.35 -8.89
CA LEU A 197 1.73 0.26 -9.52
C LEU A 197 2.83 0.81 -10.45
N ASP A 198 3.44 1.93 -10.07
CA ASP A 198 4.56 2.53 -10.81
C ASP A 198 5.73 2.72 -9.83
N ALA A 199 6.79 1.92 -10.00
CA ALA A 199 7.93 1.91 -9.09
C ALA A 199 8.93 3.05 -9.33
N ARG A 200 8.83 3.76 -10.47
CA ARG A 200 9.81 4.78 -10.87
C ARG A 200 10.03 5.87 -9.82
N PRO A 201 8.99 6.42 -9.16
CA PRO A 201 9.21 7.43 -8.13
C PRO A 201 10.08 6.93 -6.96
N ALA A 202 9.94 5.66 -6.57
CA ALA A 202 10.76 5.06 -5.51
C ALA A 202 12.21 4.84 -5.98
N ILE A 203 12.38 4.36 -7.21
CA ILE A 203 13.70 4.14 -7.83
C ILE A 203 14.45 5.47 -7.96
N GLU A 204 13.83 6.47 -8.56
CA GLU A 204 14.39 7.82 -8.76
C GLU A 204 14.79 8.47 -7.43
N GLN A 205 13.95 8.33 -6.40
CA GLN A 205 14.17 8.99 -5.12
C GLN A 205 15.21 8.28 -4.23
N PHE A 206 15.22 6.94 -4.20
CA PHE A 206 15.98 6.19 -3.20
C PHE A 206 17.10 5.32 -3.77
N PHE A 207 16.99 4.89 -5.02
CA PHE A 207 17.98 3.99 -5.64
C PHE A 207 18.91 4.68 -6.62
N GLN A 208 18.65 5.96 -6.93
CA GLN A 208 19.47 6.76 -7.83
C GLN A 208 19.99 8.02 -7.12
N SER A 209 21.14 8.51 -7.57
CA SER A 209 21.63 9.86 -7.27
C SER A 209 22.36 10.40 -8.49
N GLN A 210 22.00 11.62 -8.91
CA GLN A 210 22.58 12.27 -10.09
C GLN A 210 22.53 11.39 -11.36
N GLY A 211 21.45 10.60 -11.51
CA GLY A 211 21.25 9.73 -12.67
C GLY A 211 22.12 8.47 -12.69
N ARG A 212 22.71 8.07 -11.56
CA ARG A 212 23.43 6.80 -11.40
C ARG A 212 22.85 5.97 -10.26
N GLY A 213 22.86 4.65 -10.43
CA GLY A 213 22.46 3.70 -9.39
C GLY A 213 23.29 3.85 -8.11
N ARG A 214 22.62 3.69 -6.96
CA ARG A 214 23.21 3.68 -5.61
C ARG A 214 23.04 2.34 -4.90
N ILE A 215 22.54 1.35 -5.62
CA ILE A 215 22.34 -0.01 -5.15
C ILE A 215 23.15 -0.95 -6.05
N ASP A 216 23.40 -2.15 -5.56
CA ASP A 216 24.13 -3.20 -6.27
C ASP A 216 23.19 -4.25 -6.87
N ALA A 217 21.95 -4.35 -6.36
CA ALA A 217 20.88 -5.19 -6.90
C ALA A 217 19.50 -4.60 -6.58
N LEU A 218 18.55 -4.80 -7.49
CA LEU A 218 17.14 -4.47 -7.31
C LEU A 218 16.33 -5.77 -7.13
N VAL A 219 15.53 -5.85 -6.07
CA VAL A 219 14.58 -6.94 -5.88
C VAL A 219 13.18 -6.36 -5.75
N SER A 220 12.29 -6.71 -6.66
CA SER A 220 10.86 -6.43 -6.52
C SER A 220 10.20 -7.54 -5.71
N LEU A 221 9.48 -7.15 -4.66
CA LEU A 221 8.64 -8.03 -3.84
C LEU A 221 7.14 -7.78 -4.08
N THR A 222 6.80 -7.08 -5.17
CA THR A 222 5.43 -6.60 -5.41
C THR A 222 4.54 -7.64 -6.05
N GLY A 223 5.10 -8.62 -6.78
CA GLY A 223 4.34 -9.54 -7.62
C GLY A 223 3.66 -8.88 -8.83
N PHE A 224 4.10 -7.67 -9.20
CA PHE A 224 3.61 -6.93 -10.37
C PHE A 224 4.77 -6.46 -11.25
N SER A 225 4.41 -5.99 -12.44
CA SER A 225 5.30 -5.21 -13.30
C SER A 225 5.95 -4.03 -12.56
N LEU A 226 7.15 -3.66 -13.00
CA LEU A 226 7.88 -2.51 -12.50
C LEU A 226 7.16 -1.19 -12.79
N VAL A 227 6.55 -1.08 -13.99
CA VAL A 227 5.86 0.12 -14.46
C VAL A 227 4.50 -0.26 -15.04
N GLY A 228 3.46 0.04 -14.27
CA GLY A 228 2.07 -0.22 -14.62
C GLY A 228 1.50 -1.47 -13.94
N GLY A 229 0.17 -1.58 -14.00
CA GLY A 229 -0.54 -2.78 -13.55
C GLY A 229 -0.70 -3.81 -14.67
N PRO A 230 -1.25 -5.00 -14.40
CA PRO A 230 -1.39 -6.07 -15.38
C PRO A 230 -2.14 -5.67 -16.67
N ALA A 231 -3.06 -4.71 -16.57
CA ALA A 231 -3.84 -4.20 -17.71
C ALA A 231 -3.14 -3.06 -18.49
N TYR A 232 -2.10 -2.44 -17.93
CA TYR A 232 -1.43 -1.25 -18.44
C TYR A 232 0.09 -1.31 -18.20
N ASN A 233 0.69 -2.47 -18.42
CA ASN A 233 2.15 -2.65 -18.35
C ASN A 233 2.85 -1.76 -19.40
N ASP A 234 3.95 -1.13 -19.00
CA ASP A 234 4.80 -0.31 -19.85
C ASP A 234 6.25 -0.82 -19.78
N ALA A 235 6.50 -1.94 -20.46
CA ALA A 235 7.82 -2.57 -20.51
C ALA A 235 8.90 -1.64 -21.09
N SER A 236 8.57 -0.76 -22.04
CA SER A 236 9.54 0.21 -22.59
C SER A 236 9.98 1.25 -21.55
N ALA A 237 9.05 1.71 -20.71
CA ALA A 237 9.41 2.58 -19.59
C ALA A 237 10.21 1.82 -18.52
N ALA A 238 9.89 0.55 -18.25
CA ALA A 238 10.65 -0.29 -17.35
C ALA A 238 12.10 -0.48 -17.84
N GLU A 239 12.28 -0.86 -19.11
CA GLU A 239 13.59 -1.01 -19.77
C GLU A 239 14.43 0.26 -19.65
N THR A 240 13.84 1.43 -19.90
CA THR A 240 14.54 2.72 -19.80
C THR A 240 15.11 2.95 -18.39
N VAL A 241 14.31 2.68 -17.35
CA VAL A 241 14.68 2.93 -15.96
C VAL A 241 15.68 1.89 -15.47
N LEU A 242 15.51 0.63 -15.85
CA LEU A 242 16.44 -0.45 -15.52
C LEU A 242 17.78 -0.26 -16.21
N THR A 243 17.81 0.19 -17.47
CA THR A 243 19.05 0.52 -18.20
C THR A 243 19.82 1.64 -17.50
N GLN A 244 19.13 2.63 -16.93
CA GLN A 244 19.78 3.70 -16.16
C GLN A 244 20.29 3.22 -14.80
N LEU A 245 19.61 2.26 -14.17
CA LEU A 245 20.00 1.71 -12.90
C LEU A 245 21.22 0.77 -13.03
N ASP A 246 21.24 -0.03 -14.12
CA ASP A 246 22.34 -0.92 -14.54
C ASP A 246 22.79 -1.91 -13.45
N VAL A 247 21.83 -2.59 -12.83
CA VAL A 247 22.04 -3.62 -11.80
C VAL A 247 21.18 -4.85 -12.06
N PRO A 248 21.53 -6.03 -11.51
CA PRO A 248 20.65 -7.20 -11.53
C PRO A 248 19.26 -6.87 -10.96
N TYR A 249 18.22 -7.26 -11.70
CA TYR A 249 16.83 -7.09 -11.31
C TYR A 249 16.16 -8.45 -11.10
N LEU A 250 15.76 -8.72 -9.85
CA LEU A 250 15.03 -9.92 -9.46
C LEU A 250 13.57 -9.59 -9.14
N ALA A 251 12.65 -10.47 -9.49
CA ALA A 251 11.23 -10.35 -9.14
C ALA A 251 10.76 -11.57 -8.33
N ALA A 252 10.69 -11.41 -7.01
CA ALA A 252 10.10 -12.41 -6.12
C ALA A 252 8.67 -11.97 -5.75
N HIS A 253 7.75 -12.93 -5.59
CA HIS A 253 6.34 -12.62 -5.40
C HIS A 253 5.74 -13.44 -4.26
N PRO A 254 4.81 -12.89 -3.48
CA PRO A 254 4.00 -13.70 -2.61
C PRO A 254 2.81 -14.29 -3.37
N VAL A 255 2.37 -15.49 -2.99
CA VAL A 255 1.10 -16.06 -3.52
C VAL A 255 -0.10 -15.42 -2.81
N GLU A 256 -1.13 -15.06 -3.60
CA GLU A 256 -2.30 -14.31 -3.12
C GLU A 256 -3.63 -14.99 -3.40
N PHE A 257 -3.72 -15.77 -4.48
CA PHE A 257 -4.97 -16.44 -4.89
C PHE A 257 -5.06 -17.85 -4.34
N GLN A 258 -3.99 -18.32 -3.70
CA GLN A 258 -3.89 -19.58 -2.99
C GLN A 258 -3.03 -19.37 -1.74
N SER A 259 -3.20 -20.25 -0.76
CA SER A 259 -2.37 -20.29 0.44
C SER A 259 -1.03 -21.00 0.18
N LEU A 260 -0.07 -20.81 1.07
CA LEU A 260 1.26 -21.41 0.96
C LEU A 260 1.23 -22.94 0.94
N ASP A 261 0.36 -23.59 1.72
CA ASP A 261 0.19 -25.05 1.69
C ASP A 261 -0.43 -25.53 0.37
N GLN A 262 -1.41 -24.79 -0.17
CA GLN A 262 -2.01 -25.10 -1.47
C GLN A 262 -0.98 -25.00 -2.59
N TRP A 263 -0.19 -23.93 -2.60
CA TRP A 263 0.93 -23.77 -3.55
C TRP A 263 1.96 -24.89 -3.37
N GLY A 264 2.36 -25.17 -2.13
CA GLY A 264 3.38 -26.16 -1.80
C GLY A 264 2.99 -27.60 -2.13
N ALA A 265 1.70 -27.93 -2.06
CA ALA A 265 1.17 -29.25 -2.45
C ALA A 265 0.84 -29.36 -3.94
N SER A 266 0.88 -28.25 -4.69
CA SER A 266 0.51 -28.20 -6.11
C SER A 266 1.65 -28.68 -6.99
N SER A 267 1.42 -29.74 -7.78
CA SER A 267 2.37 -30.17 -8.83
C SER A 267 2.52 -29.16 -9.97
N ARG A 268 1.59 -28.20 -10.09
CA ARG A 268 1.65 -27.10 -11.07
C ARG A 268 2.43 -25.90 -10.53
N GLY A 269 2.51 -25.72 -9.21
CA GLY A 269 2.91 -24.46 -8.59
C GLY A 269 1.83 -23.38 -8.74
N LEU A 270 2.17 -22.28 -9.42
CA LEU A 270 1.30 -21.11 -9.58
C LEU A 270 0.02 -21.40 -10.37
N LEU A 271 -1.06 -20.69 -10.03
CA LEU A 271 -2.28 -20.68 -10.86
C LEU A 271 -2.01 -19.94 -12.18
N PRO A 272 -2.74 -20.25 -13.28
CA PRO A 272 -2.51 -19.59 -14.58
C PRO A 272 -2.55 -18.06 -14.53
N VAL A 273 -3.47 -17.49 -13.73
CA VAL A 273 -3.55 -16.03 -13.53
C VAL A 273 -2.34 -15.49 -12.78
N GLU A 274 -1.88 -16.18 -11.74
CA GLU A 274 -0.68 -15.80 -10.98
C GLU A 274 0.56 -15.85 -11.86
N ASN A 275 0.75 -16.92 -12.64
CA ASN A 275 1.89 -17.05 -13.54
C ASN A 275 1.97 -15.91 -14.55
N THR A 276 0.83 -15.50 -15.14
CA THR A 276 0.82 -14.36 -16.07
C THR A 276 1.20 -13.06 -15.37
N ILE A 277 0.62 -12.77 -14.20
CA ILE A 277 0.79 -11.50 -13.49
C ILE A 277 2.16 -11.38 -12.83
N MET A 278 2.64 -12.46 -12.22
CA MET A 278 3.79 -12.45 -11.31
C MET A 278 5.09 -12.97 -11.95
N VAL A 279 5.00 -13.62 -13.12
CA VAL A 279 6.17 -14.16 -13.84
C VAL A 279 6.24 -13.58 -15.25
N ALA A 280 5.28 -13.91 -16.12
CA ALA A 280 5.39 -13.57 -17.55
C ALA A 280 5.45 -12.06 -17.81
N ILE A 281 4.62 -11.25 -17.13
CA ILE A 281 4.64 -9.79 -17.29
C ILE A 281 5.95 -9.19 -16.74
N PRO A 282 6.39 -9.49 -15.50
CA PRO A 282 7.70 -9.03 -15.02
C PRO A 282 8.90 -9.47 -15.86
N GLU A 283 8.86 -10.64 -16.50
CA GLU A 283 9.90 -11.08 -17.44
C GLU A 283 10.00 -10.15 -18.66
N LEU A 284 8.87 -9.61 -19.15
CA LEU A 284 8.87 -8.61 -20.23
C LEU A 284 9.53 -7.29 -19.80
N ASP A 285 9.47 -6.95 -18.51
CA ASP A 285 10.19 -5.79 -17.97
C ASP A 285 11.70 -6.03 -17.86
N GLY A 286 12.17 -7.28 -18.04
CA GLY A 286 13.58 -7.66 -17.88
C GLY A 286 13.93 -8.20 -16.48
N SER A 287 12.94 -8.61 -15.69
CA SER A 287 13.20 -9.28 -14.40
C SER A 287 13.78 -10.68 -14.58
N THR A 288 14.52 -11.13 -13.58
CA THR A 288 15.11 -12.47 -13.50
C THR A 288 14.76 -13.16 -12.19
N GLY A 289 15.03 -14.45 -12.09
CA GLY A 289 14.88 -15.24 -10.86
C GLY A 289 13.47 -15.21 -10.25
N PRO A 290 12.39 -15.47 -11.04
CA PRO A 290 11.04 -15.49 -10.50
C PRO A 290 10.89 -16.56 -9.42
N MET A 291 10.48 -16.17 -8.22
CA MET A 291 10.29 -17.12 -7.12
C MET A 291 9.23 -16.69 -6.12
N VAL A 292 8.59 -17.67 -5.50
CA VAL A 292 7.72 -17.45 -4.35
C VAL A 292 8.56 -17.32 -3.10
N PHE A 293 8.35 -16.27 -2.30
CA PHE A 293 9.02 -16.09 -1.00
C PHE A 293 8.05 -16.08 0.20
N GLY A 294 6.75 -15.98 -0.06
CA GLY A 294 5.73 -15.87 0.97
C GLY A 294 4.32 -15.96 0.39
N GLY A 295 3.32 -15.75 1.23
CA GLY A 295 1.92 -15.84 0.86
C GLY A 295 1.02 -15.96 2.09
N ARG A 296 -0.27 -16.17 1.86
CA ARG A 296 -1.23 -16.38 2.95
C ARG A 296 -1.01 -17.74 3.63
N ALA A 297 -1.19 -17.77 4.95
CA ALA A 297 -1.18 -19.02 5.70
C ALA A 297 -2.35 -19.93 5.30
N GLY A 298 -2.13 -21.22 5.47
CA GLY A 298 -3.19 -22.23 5.43
C GLY A 298 -4.09 -22.17 6.67
N ALA A 299 -5.05 -23.10 6.73
CA ALA A 299 -5.86 -23.26 7.94
C ALA A 299 -5.01 -23.69 9.15
N GLU A 300 -5.45 -23.34 10.35
CA GLU A 300 -4.82 -23.75 11.61
C GLU A 300 -4.57 -25.28 11.64
N GLY A 301 -3.37 -25.67 12.08
CA GLY A 301 -2.93 -27.07 12.14
C GLY A 301 -2.45 -27.64 10.80
N THR A 302 -2.63 -26.91 9.69
CA THR A 302 -2.12 -27.32 8.38
C THR A 302 -0.60 -27.19 8.34
N THR A 303 0.08 -28.23 7.88
CA THR A 303 1.53 -28.22 7.64
C THR A 303 1.81 -28.01 6.17
N CYS A 304 2.55 -26.96 5.83
CA CYS A 304 2.97 -26.69 4.46
C CYS A 304 4.07 -27.67 4.04
N THR A 305 3.87 -28.39 2.95
CA THR A 305 4.83 -29.38 2.43
C THR A 305 5.64 -28.89 1.23
N GLY A 306 5.61 -27.58 0.94
CA GLY A 306 6.26 -26.99 -0.25
C GLY A 306 7.78 -26.84 -0.16
N CYS A 307 8.37 -27.08 1.02
CA CYS A 307 9.80 -27.10 1.25
C CYS A 307 10.15 -28.01 2.45
N GLU A 308 11.44 -28.27 2.65
CA GLU A 308 11.93 -29.15 3.73
C GLU A 308 11.67 -28.62 5.14
N ARG A 309 11.38 -27.32 5.31
CA ARG A 309 11.11 -26.72 6.62
C ARG A 309 9.79 -27.21 7.24
N ALA A 310 8.84 -27.68 6.43
CA ALA A 310 7.57 -28.25 6.86
C ALA A 310 6.86 -27.44 7.96
N CYS A 311 6.72 -26.13 7.78
CA CYS A 311 6.12 -25.24 8.79
C CYS A 311 4.63 -25.56 9.00
N THR A 312 4.19 -25.63 10.25
CA THR A 312 2.78 -25.79 10.63
C THR A 312 2.18 -24.45 11.01
N PHE A 313 1.00 -24.12 10.45
CA PHE A 313 0.31 -22.89 10.76
C PHE A 313 -0.46 -22.98 12.09
N SER A 314 -0.29 -21.98 12.95
CA SER A 314 -0.85 -21.95 14.32
C SER A 314 -2.05 -21.01 14.44
N ALA A 315 -2.80 -21.10 15.55
CA ALA A 315 -4.04 -20.34 15.77
C ALA A 315 -3.85 -18.80 15.82
N ASP A 316 -2.65 -18.35 16.17
CA ASP A 316 -2.24 -16.95 16.18
C ASP A 316 -1.99 -16.39 14.76
N GLN A 317 -1.90 -17.27 13.76
CA GLN A 317 -1.65 -16.91 12.37
C GLN A 317 -2.98 -16.81 11.61
N GLN A 318 -3.46 -15.58 11.37
CA GLN A 318 -4.71 -15.38 10.64
C GLN A 318 -4.52 -15.72 9.16
N ALA A 319 -5.48 -16.41 8.56
CA ALA A 319 -5.41 -16.81 7.15
C ALA A 319 -5.33 -15.63 6.15
N GLN A 320 -5.68 -14.41 6.57
CA GLN A 320 -5.55 -13.20 5.75
C GLN A 320 -4.17 -12.52 5.87
N ASP A 321 -3.40 -12.86 6.89
CA ASP A 321 -2.07 -12.28 7.09
C ASP A 321 -1.06 -12.92 6.12
N MET A 322 -0.04 -12.14 5.78
CA MET A 322 1.02 -12.54 4.87
C MET A 322 2.19 -13.12 5.65
N PHE A 323 2.54 -14.35 5.31
CA PHE A 323 3.59 -15.12 5.93
C PHE A 323 4.77 -15.30 4.98
N THR A 324 5.95 -15.42 5.58
CA THR A 324 7.16 -15.82 4.86
C THR A 324 7.22 -17.34 4.74
N CYS A 325 7.72 -17.83 3.60
CA CYS A 325 8.34 -19.14 3.54
C CYS A 325 9.83 -18.97 3.88
N ALA A 326 10.23 -19.46 5.06
CA ALA A 326 11.58 -19.23 5.58
C ALA A 326 12.69 -19.76 4.65
N GLU A 327 12.54 -20.97 4.10
CA GLU A 327 13.51 -21.53 3.14
C GLU A 327 13.65 -20.67 1.89
N ARG A 328 12.53 -20.22 1.32
CA ARG A 328 12.56 -19.37 0.13
C ARG A 328 13.13 -17.99 0.44
N THR A 329 12.88 -17.46 1.62
CA THR A 329 13.47 -16.19 2.06
C THR A 329 14.99 -16.31 2.23
N ASP A 330 15.46 -17.42 2.83
CA ASP A 330 16.89 -17.72 2.95
C ASP A 330 17.56 -17.87 1.58
N MET A 331 16.86 -18.51 0.62
CA MET A 331 17.32 -18.67 -0.77
C MET A 331 17.34 -17.34 -1.53
N LEU A 332 16.34 -16.47 -1.33
CA LEU A 332 16.33 -15.14 -1.95
C LEU A 332 17.47 -14.26 -1.41
N ALA A 333 17.82 -14.41 -0.13
CA ALA A 333 18.89 -13.65 0.50
C ALA A 333 20.30 -14.17 0.17
N SER A 334 20.43 -15.36 -0.45
CA SER A 334 21.72 -16.00 -0.70
C SER A 334 22.43 -15.54 -1.95
#